data_AF-A0A9K3CVI7-F1
#
_entry.id   AF-A0A9K3CVI7-F1
#
_cell.length_a   1.000
_cell.length_b   1.000
_cell.length_c   1.000
_cell.angle_alpha   90.00
_cell.angle_beta   90.00
_cell.angle_gamma   90.00
#
_symmetry.space_group_name_H-M   'P 1'
#
loop_
_entity.id
_entity.type
_entity.pdbx_description
1 polymer ?
#
loop_
_entity_poly.entity_id
_entity_poly.type
_entity_poly.pdbx_seq_one_letter_code
_entity_poly.pdbx_strand_id
1 'polypeptide(L)'
;MKSSGEYERIETDVRAAVVKAFEGSLPKPTTSLSGDSWVLASLIREFLVFHGFAATAKCLNGEAGLPDVDLGRQFLCREAGVPHDKMQDEIPLLYHLLNVSKTIEGKPITMAGAEREREREMARKEREARERDMEREVTAEREREAEELREAERERQRQRQRDRDISASLSLSMSGTDRERERERERESMSVSARDTAVSVSEPEGEGEEMDLDE
;
A
#
# COMPACT_ATOMS: atom_id res chain seq x y z
N MET A 1 42.24 -53.55 -37.69
CA MET A 1 40.76 -53.67 -37.52
C MET A 1 40.46 -53.20 -36.12
N LYS A 2 39.96 -51.96 -35.93
CA LYS A 2 39.56 -51.49 -34.61
C LYS A 2 38.33 -52.29 -34.21
N SER A 3 38.40 -52.96 -33.08
CA SER A 3 37.41 -53.85 -32.47
C SER A 3 36.05 -53.13 -32.39
N SER A 4 35.09 -53.55 -33.21
CA SER A 4 33.70 -53.03 -33.23
C SER A 4 33.11 -52.91 -31.82
N GLY A 5 33.43 -53.87 -30.94
CA GLY A 5 32.96 -53.90 -29.56
C GLY A 5 33.53 -52.83 -28.63
N GLU A 6 34.69 -52.22 -28.92
CA GLU A 6 35.21 -51.11 -28.09
C GLU A 6 34.47 -49.81 -28.38
N TYR A 7 34.15 -49.55 -29.65
CA TYR A 7 33.36 -48.39 -30.04
C TYR A 7 31.93 -48.52 -29.51
N GLU A 8 31.30 -49.69 -29.64
CA GLU A 8 29.97 -49.97 -29.11
C GLU A 8 29.93 -49.83 -27.58
N ARG A 9 31.00 -50.22 -26.88
CA ARG A 9 31.15 -49.99 -25.43
C ARG A 9 31.20 -48.51 -25.08
N ILE A 10 32.06 -47.74 -25.74
CA ILE A 10 32.18 -46.29 -25.50
C ILE A 10 30.85 -45.59 -25.79
N GLU A 11 30.18 -45.96 -26.88
CA GLU A 11 28.86 -45.40 -27.23
C GLU A 11 27.80 -45.72 -26.15
N THR A 12 27.80 -46.95 -25.65
CA THR A 12 26.88 -47.38 -24.58
C THR A 12 27.17 -46.64 -23.28
N ASP A 13 28.45 -46.51 -22.91
CA ASP A 13 28.88 -45.83 -21.69
C ASP A 13 28.55 -44.33 -21.72
N VAL A 14 28.73 -43.68 -22.87
CA VAL A 14 28.35 -42.27 -23.07
C VAL A 14 26.83 -42.12 -22.97
N ARG A 15 26.04 -42.98 -23.62
CA ARG A 15 24.57 -42.95 -23.50
C ARG A 15 24.13 -43.13 -22.05
N ALA A 16 24.72 -44.07 -21.31
CA ALA A 16 24.42 -44.30 -19.90
C ALA A 16 24.78 -43.09 -19.01
N ALA A 17 25.95 -42.48 -19.25
CA ALA A 17 26.39 -41.29 -18.51
C ALA A 17 25.49 -40.09 -18.77
N VAL A 18 25.08 -39.88 -20.03
CA VAL A 18 24.15 -38.81 -20.43
C VAL A 18 22.78 -39.02 -19.79
N VAL A 19 22.21 -40.23 -19.89
CA VAL A 19 20.91 -40.56 -19.27
C VAL A 19 20.97 -40.37 -17.75
N LYS A 20 22.02 -40.87 -17.09
CA LYS A 20 22.23 -40.71 -15.65
C LYS A 20 22.37 -39.24 -15.23
N ALA A 21 22.97 -38.39 -16.07
CA ALA A 21 23.06 -36.95 -15.82
C ALA A 21 21.68 -36.26 -15.92
N PHE A 22 20.80 -36.76 -16.79
CA PHE A 22 19.43 -36.25 -16.95
C PHE A 22 18.42 -36.85 -15.94
N GLU A 23 18.64 -38.07 -15.43
CA GLU A 23 17.75 -38.74 -14.46
C GLU A 23 17.53 -37.94 -13.16
N GLY A 24 18.50 -37.12 -12.73
CA GLY A 24 18.35 -36.22 -11.57
C GLY A 24 17.72 -34.85 -11.89
N SER A 25 17.57 -34.52 -13.17
CA SER A 25 17.08 -33.22 -13.68
C SER A 25 15.66 -33.28 -14.24
N LEU A 26 15.19 -34.47 -14.64
CA LEU A 26 13.86 -34.63 -15.20
C LEU A 26 12.84 -34.70 -14.05
N PRO A 27 11.82 -33.84 -14.03
CA PRO A 27 10.75 -33.95 -13.05
C PRO A 27 10.12 -35.34 -13.17
N LYS A 28 10.17 -36.11 -12.09
CA LYS A 28 9.45 -37.39 -11.94
C LYS A 28 8.01 -37.16 -12.42
N PRO A 29 7.44 -37.97 -13.34
CA PRO A 29 6.16 -37.66 -13.96
C PRO A 29 5.13 -37.41 -12.87
N THR A 30 4.78 -36.14 -12.72
CA THR A 30 3.86 -35.70 -11.68
C THR A 30 2.49 -36.08 -12.16
N THR A 31 1.84 -36.98 -11.41
CA THR A 31 0.43 -37.36 -11.52
C THR A 31 0.05 -38.08 -12.82
N SER A 32 -0.74 -39.16 -12.72
CA SER A 32 -1.40 -39.73 -13.90
C SER A 32 -2.19 -38.61 -14.55
N LEU A 33 -1.85 -38.27 -15.80
CA LEU A 33 -2.59 -37.29 -16.57
C LEU A 33 -4.10 -37.61 -16.48
N SER A 34 -4.91 -36.61 -16.15
CA SER A 34 -6.36 -36.75 -16.20
C SER A 34 -6.81 -37.05 -17.64
N GLY A 35 -8.04 -37.57 -17.83
CA GLY A 35 -8.55 -37.94 -19.17
C GLY A 35 -8.40 -36.81 -20.20
N ASP A 36 -8.76 -35.59 -19.81
CA ASP A 36 -8.65 -34.40 -20.68
C ASP A 36 -7.18 -34.03 -20.96
N SER A 37 -6.31 -34.21 -19.97
CA SER A 37 -4.86 -33.96 -20.13
C SER A 37 -4.24 -34.92 -21.14
N TRP A 38 -4.73 -36.17 -21.20
CA TRP A 38 -4.34 -37.15 -22.19
C TRP A 38 -4.76 -36.77 -23.61
N VAL A 39 -5.99 -36.30 -23.76
CA VAL A 39 -6.52 -35.81 -25.04
C VAL A 39 -5.70 -34.62 -25.51
N LEU A 40 -5.43 -33.66 -24.62
CA LEU A 40 -4.62 -32.50 -24.94
C LEU A 40 -3.20 -32.86 -25.35
N ALA A 41 -2.53 -33.73 -24.59
CA ALA A 41 -1.17 -34.17 -24.90
C ALA A 41 -1.12 -34.93 -26.23
N SER A 42 -2.17 -35.70 -26.55
CA SER A 42 -2.30 -36.40 -27.84
C SER A 42 -2.59 -35.45 -29.00
N LEU A 43 -3.38 -34.39 -28.80
CA LEU A 43 -3.58 -33.30 -29.78
C LEU A 43 -2.27 -32.55 -30.08
N ILE A 44 -1.47 -32.27 -29.03
CA ILE A 44 -0.15 -31.64 -29.19
C ILE A 44 0.79 -32.59 -29.96
N ARG A 45 0.80 -33.88 -29.62
CA ARG A 45 1.58 -34.88 -30.35
C ARG A 45 1.19 -34.93 -31.84
N GLU A 46 -0.09 -34.97 -32.17
CA GLU A 46 -0.59 -34.93 -33.57
C GLU A 46 -0.05 -33.71 -34.31
N PHE A 47 -0.15 -32.53 -33.70
CA PHE A 47 0.37 -31.28 -34.25
C PHE A 47 1.89 -31.35 -34.51
N LEU A 48 2.66 -31.84 -33.54
CA LEU A 48 4.11 -31.95 -33.65
C LEU A 48 4.51 -32.92 -34.78
N VAL A 49 3.84 -34.07 -34.87
CA VAL A 49 4.08 -35.06 -35.91
C VAL A 49 3.72 -34.49 -37.29
N PHE A 50 2.57 -33.83 -37.42
CA PHE A 50 2.14 -33.22 -38.68
C PHE A 50 3.15 -32.19 -39.19
N HIS A 51 3.73 -31.38 -38.31
CA HIS A 51 4.74 -30.37 -38.67
C HIS A 51 6.17 -30.92 -38.80
N GLY A 52 6.40 -32.22 -38.61
CA GLY A 52 7.72 -32.84 -38.75
C GLY A 52 8.62 -32.72 -37.52
N PHE A 53 8.09 -32.30 -36.37
CA PHE A 53 8.83 -32.20 -35.09
C PHE A 53 8.95 -33.55 -34.37
N ALA A 54 9.45 -34.57 -35.08
CA ALA A 54 9.46 -35.95 -34.60
C ALA A 54 10.29 -36.16 -33.32
N ALA A 55 11.42 -35.45 -33.17
CA ALA A 55 12.25 -35.54 -31.96
C ALA A 55 11.52 -34.99 -30.73
N THR A 56 10.83 -33.86 -30.88
CA THR A 56 10.03 -33.22 -29.83
C THR A 56 8.83 -34.08 -29.44
N ALA A 57 8.14 -34.67 -30.42
CA ALA A 57 7.03 -35.58 -30.17
C ALA A 57 7.47 -36.82 -29.34
N LYS A 58 8.65 -37.38 -29.64
CA LYS A 58 9.22 -38.49 -28.85
C LYS A 58 9.56 -38.08 -27.41
N CYS A 59 10.12 -36.89 -27.23
CA CYS A 59 10.40 -36.34 -25.90
C CYS A 59 9.11 -36.18 -25.10
N LEU A 60 8.08 -35.57 -25.73
CA LEU A 60 6.76 -35.43 -25.13
C LEU A 60 6.15 -36.77 -24.72
N ASN A 61 6.24 -37.80 -25.57
CA ASN A 61 5.73 -39.14 -25.23
C ASN A 61 6.41 -39.71 -23.98
N GLY A 62 7.74 -39.65 -23.93
CA GLY A 62 8.52 -40.14 -22.81
C GLY A 62 8.27 -39.36 -21.51
N GLU A 63 8.15 -38.04 -21.60
CA GLU A 63 7.94 -37.16 -20.44
C GLU A 63 6.50 -37.22 -19.92
N ALA A 64 5.51 -37.23 -20.80
CA ALA A 64 4.10 -37.25 -20.46
C ALA A 64 3.59 -38.67 -20.13
N GLY A 65 4.40 -39.70 -20.38
CA GLY A 65 3.98 -41.11 -20.21
C GLY A 65 2.90 -41.51 -21.22
N LEU A 66 2.90 -40.92 -22.41
CA LEU A 66 1.96 -41.30 -23.47
C LEU A 66 2.38 -42.63 -24.10
N PRO A 67 1.42 -43.48 -24.49
CA PRO A 67 1.67 -44.72 -25.18
C PRO A 67 2.12 -44.40 -26.60
N ASP A 68 2.96 -45.25 -27.15
CA ASP A 68 3.39 -45.12 -28.54
C ASP A 68 2.22 -45.26 -29.53
N VAL A 69 1.09 -45.84 -29.10
CA VAL A 69 -0.15 -45.91 -29.88
C VAL A 69 -0.76 -44.52 -30.03
N ASP A 70 -0.88 -44.07 -31.27
CA ASP A 70 -1.62 -42.85 -31.60
C ASP A 70 -3.11 -43.05 -31.28
N LEU A 71 -3.68 -42.16 -30.46
CA LEU A 71 -5.12 -42.06 -30.34
C LEU A 71 -5.66 -41.62 -31.70
N GLY A 72 -6.34 -42.52 -32.40
CA GLY A 72 -6.81 -42.27 -33.75
C GLY A 72 -7.60 -40.96 -33.83
N ARG A 73 -7.44 -40.22 -34.93
CA ARG A 73 -8.02 -38.88 -35.12
C ARG A 73 -9.52 -38.82 -34.79
N GLN A 74 -10.27 -39.86 -35.14
CA GLN A 74 -11.70 -39.99 -34.82
C GLN A 74 -11.99 -39.99 -33.31
N PHE A 75 -11.16 -40.66 -32.52
CA PHE A 75 -11.26 -40.68 -31.07
C PHE A 75 -11.03 -39.27 -30.50
N LEU A 76 -9.95 -38.60 -30.94
CA LEU A 76 -9.65 -37.23 -30.51
C LEU A 76 -10.76 -36.26 -30.89
N CYS A 77 -11.36 -36.39 -32.08
CA CYS A 77 -12.48 -35.56 -32.50
C CYS A 77 -13.70 -35.75 -31.59
N ARG A 78 -14.03 -37.00 -31.29
CA ARG A 78 -15.17 -37.34 -30.43
C ARG A 78 -15.00 -36.77 -29.02
N GLU A 79 -13.82 -36.93 -28.46
CA GLU A 79 -13.52 -36.49 -27.10
C GLU A 79 -13.39 -34.95 -27.01
N ALA A 80 -12.84 -34.32 -28.04
CA ALA A 80 -12.77 -32.86 -28.16
C ALA A 80 -14.12 -32.20 -28.55
N GLY A 81 -15.17 -32.97 -28.81
CA GLY A 81 -16.47 -32.47 -29.22
C GLY A 81 -16.50 -31.82 -30.60
N VAL A 82 -15.57 -32.17 -31.50
CA VAL A 82 -15.52 -31.61 -32.86
C VAL A 82 -16.25 -32.53 -33.85
N PRO A 83 -17.28 -32.03 -34.57
CA PRO A 83 -18.04 -32.84 -35.52
C PRO A 83 -17.16 -33.27 -36.70
N HIS A 84 -17.15 -34.58 -36.98
CA HIS A 84 -16.28 -35.21 -37.98
C HIS A 84 -16.49 -34.66 -39.40
N ASP A 85 -17.72 -34.26 -39.73
CA ASP A 85 -18.11 -33.76 -41.07
C ASP A 85 -17.47 -32.42 -41.46
N LYS A 86 -16.83 -31.72 -40.51
CA LYS A 86 -16.16 -30.43 -40.75
C LYS A 86 -14.64 -30.55 -40.80
N MET A 87 -14.11 -31.76 -40.79
CA MET A 87 -12.68 -32.01 -40.62
C MET A 87 -11.98 -32.13 -41.97
N GLN A 88 -10.94 -31.33 -42.15
CA GLN A 88 -9.98 -31.48 -43.24
C GLN A 88 -8.79 -32.28 -42.72
N ASP A 89 -8.36 -33.32 -43.44
CA ASP A 89 -7.16 -34.12 -43.10
C ASP A 89 -5.85 -33.39 -43.40
N GLU A 90 -5.93 -32.30 -44.17
CA GLU A 90 -4.80 -31.48 -44.60
C GLU A 90 -4.25 -30.56 -43.52
N ILE A 91 -4.85 -30.54 -42.32
CA ILE A 91 -4.52 -29.61 -41.24
C ILE A 91 -4.63 -30.33 -39.88
N PRO A 92 -3.71 -30.10 -38.92
CA PRO A 92 -3.79 -30.63 -37.56
C PRO A 92 -5.11 -30.35 -36.85
N LEU A 93 -5.59 -31.32 -36.08
CA LEU A 93 -6.81 -31.19 -35.28
C LEU A 93 -6.78 -29.98 -34.33
N LEU A 94 -5.63 -29.67 -33.76
CA LEU A 94 -5.44 -28.52 -32.87
C LEU A 94 -5.77 -27.18 -33.58
N TYR A 95 -5.47 -27.05 -34.88
CA TYR A 95 -5.85 -25.86 -35.64
C TYR A 95 -7.34 -25.81 -35.93
N HIS A 96 -8.00 -26.96 -36.14
CA HIS A 96 -9.45 -27.02 -36.28
C HIS A 96 -10.14 -26.56 -35.01
N LEU A 97 -9.68 -27.00 -33.83
CA LEU A 97 -10.17 -26.50 -32.55
C LEU A 97 -9.98 -24.98 -32.40
N LEU A 98 -8.79 -24.47 -32.78
CA LEU A 98 -8.51 -23.04 -32.74
C LEU A 98 -9.43 -22.23 -33.67
N ASN A 99 -9.76 -22.77 -34.84
CA ASN A 99 -10.67 -22.13 -35.77
C ASN A 99 -12.11 -22.17 -35.26
N VAL A 100 -12.54 -23.30 -34.69
CA VAL A 100 -13.85 -23.44 -34.04
C VAL A 100 -13.98 -22.47 -32.88
N SER A 101 -12.97 -22.34 -32.00
CA SER A 101 -13.02 -21.39 -30.89
C SER A 101 -13.08 -19.93 -31.36
N LYS A 102 -12.32 -19.57 -32.41
CA LYS A 102 -12.42 -18.25 -33.05
C LYS A 102 -13.83 -17.95 -33.59
N THR A 103 -14.55 -18.97 -34.05
CA THR A 103 -15.93 -18.80 -34.55
C THR A 103 -16.98 -18.76 -33.44
N ILE A 104 -16.78 -19.46 -32.33
CA ILE A 104 -17.72 -19.49 -31.20
C ILE A 104 -17.73 -18.16 -30.44
N GLU A 105 -16.57 -17.49 -30.32
CA GLU A 105 -16.48 -16.19 -29.62
C GLU A 105 -16.60 -14.97 -30.54
N GLY A 106 -16.69 -15.14 -31.86
CA GLY A 106 -16.80 -14.03 -32.82
C GLY A 106 -15.62 -13.04 -32.81
N LYS A 107 -14.58 -13.30 -32.00
CA LYS A 107 -13.36 -12.51 -31.92
C LYS A 107 -12.18 -13.42 -32.23
N PRO A 108 -11.45 -13.17 -33.32
CA PRO A 108 -10.22 -13.90 -33.54
C PRO A 108 -9.21 -13.47 -32.47
N ILE A 109 -8.72 -14.45 -31.69
CA ILE A 109 -7.51 -14.28 -30.87
C ILE A 109 -6.39 -14.04 -31.87
N THR A 110 -6.16 -12.76 -32.14
CA THR A 110 -5.06 -12.25 -32.95
C THR A 110 -4.09 -11.55 -32.02
N MET A 111 -2.81 -11.51 -32.40
CA MET A 111 -1.82 -10.69 -31.69
C MET A 111 -2.30 -9.23 -31.55
N ALA A 112 -2.97 -8.71 -32.58
CA ALA A 112 -3.62 -7.40 -32.55
C ALA A 112 -4.78 -7.29 -31.54
N GLY A 113 -5.53 -8.37 -31.30
CA GLY A 113 -6.56 -8.44 -30.27
C GLY A 113 -5.96 -8.40 -28.86
N ALA A 114 -4.89 -9.17 -28.64
CA ALA A 114 -4.16 -9.18 -27.38
C ALA A 114 -3.49 -7.84 -27.08
N GLU A 115 -2.95 -7.15 -28.09
CA GLU A 115 -2.39 -5.80 -27.94
C GLU A 115 -3.46 -4.76 -27.58
N ARG A 116 -4.61 -4.79 -28.24
CA ARG A 116 -5.75 -3.91 -27.91
C ARG A 116 -6.29 -4.16 -26.51
N GLU A 117 -6.24 -5.40 -26.04
CA GLU A 117 -6.65 -5.74 -24.68
C GLU A 117 -5.64 -5.23 -23.64
N ARG A 118 -4.34 -5.36 -23.90
CA ARG A 118 -3.27 -4.75 -23.09
C ARG A 118 -3.38 -3.23 -23.06
N GLU A 119 -3.67 -2.60 -24.19
CA GLU A 119 -3.86 -1.14 -24.29
C GLU A 119 -5.07 -0.68 -23.46
N ARG A 120 -6.18 -1.42 -23.50
CA ARG A 120 -7.35 -1.16 -22.65
C ARG A 120 -7.05 -1.33 -21.16
N GLU A 121 -6.27 -2.34 -20.80
CA GLU A 121 -5.86 -2.58 -19.42
C GLU A 121 -4.95 -1.45 -18.91
N MET A 122 -4.02 -0.99 -19.75
CA MET A 122 -3.16 0.17 -19.44
C MET A 122 -3.97 1.45 -19.27
N ALA A 123 -4.92 1.72 -20.17
CA ALA A 123 -5.80 2.88 -20.07
C ALA A 123 -6.68 2.83 -18.79
N ARG A 124 -7.12 1.63 -18.40
CA ARG A 124 -7.86 1.44 -17.14
C ARG A 124 -6.98 1.74 -15.92
N LYS A 125 -5.76 1.19 -15.88
CA LYS A 125 -4.80 1.45 -14.80
C LYS A 125 -4.42 2.93 -14.72
N GLU A 126 -4.28 3.61 -15.85
CA GLU A 126 -4.00 5.04 -15.89
C GLU A 126 -5.15 5.87 -15.33
N ARG A 127 -6.40 5.52 -15.67
CA ARG A 127 -7.58 6.18 -15.09
C ARG A 127 -7.66 5.96 -13.57
N GLU A 128 -7.44 4.73 -13.11
CA GLU A 128 -7.40 4.39 -11.68
C GLU A 128 -6.25 5.10 -10.94
N ALA A 129 -5.13 5.38 -11.60
CA ALA A 129 -4.03 6.14 -11.03
C ALA A 129 -4.39 7.63 -10.89
N ARG A 130 -4.97 8.24 -11.93
CA ARG A 130 -5.43 9.63 -11.89
C ARG A 130 -6.51 9.85 -10.83
N GLU A 131 -7.42 8.90 -10.67
CA GLU A 131 -8.45 8.94 -9.62
C GLU A 131 -7.82 8.92 -8.22
N ARG A 132 -6.84 8.03 -7.98
CA ARG A 132 -6.10 7.98 -6.72
C ARG A 132 -5.32 9.25 -6.43
N ASP A 133 -4.73 9.88 -7.44
CA ASP A 133 -3.99 11.14 -7.25
C ASP A 133 -4.95 12.29 -6.93
N MET A 134 -6.13 12.34 -7.57
CA MET A 134 -7.19 13.29 -7.23
C MET A 134 -7.71 13.10 -5.80
N GLU A 135 -7.92 11.85 -5.37
CA GLU A 135 -8.34 11.57 -4.00
C GLU A 135 -7.30 12.05 -2.97
N ARG A 136 -6.01 11.82 -3.25
CA ARG A 136 -4.91 12.30 -2.39
C ARG A 136 -4.91 13.82 -2.30
N GLU A 137 -5.08 14.51 -3.42
CA GLU A 137 -5.12 15.97 -3.46
C GLU A 137 -6.29 16.52 -2.62
N VAL A 138 -7.49 15.97 -2.79
CA VAL A 138 -8.67 16.35 -2.00
C VAL A 138 -8.45 16.07 -0.51
N THR A 139 -7.82 14.96 -0.15
CA THR A 139 -7.51 14.69 1.26
C THR A 139 -6.50 15.69 1.84
N ALA A 140 -5.48 16.06 1.07
CA ALA A 140 -4.48 17.03 1.50
C ALA A 140 -5.06 18.44 1.66
N GLU A 141 -5.98 18.86 0.78
CA GLU A 141 -6.69 20.13 0.92
C GLU A 141 -7.54 20.17 2.19
N ARG A 142 -8.30 19.11 2.48
CA ARG A 142 -9.08 19.01 3.72
C ARG A 142 -8.22 19.07 4.97
N GLU A 143 -7.03 18.48 4.94
CA GLU A 143 -6.08 18.56 6.05
C GLU A 143 -5.54 19.98 6.24
N ARG A 144 -5.21 20.70 5.16
CA ARG A 144 -4.77 22.10 5.22
C ARG A 144 -5.86 23.00 5.80
N GLU A 145 -7.09 22.88 5.31
CA GLU A 145 -8.24 23.63 5.85
C GLU A 145 -8.46 23.35 7.34
N ALA A 146 -8.34 22.08 7.76
CA ALA A 146 -8.46 21.71 9.16
C ALA A 146 -7.31 22.29 10.03
N GLU A 147 -6.10 22.38 9.49
CA GLU A 147 -4.96 22.99 10.17
C GLU A 147 -5.12 24.51 10.32
N GLU A 148 -5.55 25.21 9.26
CA GLU A 148 -5.85 26.64 9.30
C GLU A 148 -6.93 26.96 10.34
N LEU A 149 -7.99 26.15 10.42
CA LEU A 149 -9.03 26.30 11.44
C LEU A 149 -8.48 26.14 12.86
N ARG A 150 -7.60 25.16 13.08
CA ARG A 150 -6.95 24.95 14.39
C ARG A 150 -6.03 26.11 14.76
N GLU A 151 -5.30 26.66 13.80
CA GLU A 151 -4.44 27.81 14.03
C GLU A 151 -5.25 29.07 14.35
N ALA A 152 -6.30 29.35 13.59
CA ALA A 152 -7.23 30.45 13.86
C ALA A 152 -7.89 30.33 15.25
N GLU A 153 -8.24 29.12 15.68
CA GLU A 153 -8.78 28.90 17.02
C GLU A 153 -7.74 29.18 18.11
N ARG A 154 -6.50 28.73 17.94
CA ARG A 154 -5.39 29.03 18.87
C ARG A 154 -5.14 30.53 18.97
N GLU A 155 -5.17 31.25 17.84
CA GLU A 155 -5.00 32.70 17.82
C GLU A 155 -6.14 33.41 18.57
N ARG A 156 -7.40 33.00 18.34
CA ARG A 156 -8.56 33.51 19.10
C ARG A 156 -8.41 33.28 20.59
N GLN A 157 -7.90 32.12 21.01
CA GLN A 157 -7.64 31.84 22.43
C GLN A 157 -6.58 32.77 23.00
N ARG A 158 -5.47 32.98 22.29
CA ARG A 158 -4.43 33.95 22.68
C ARG A 158 -4.98 35.36 22.79
N GLN A 159 -5.84 35.76 21.85
CA GLN A 159 -6.48 37.08 21.89
C GLN A 159 -7.36 37.24 23.12
N ARG A 160 -8.23 36.26 23.40
CA ARG A 160 -9.06 36.25 24.62
C ARG A 160 -8.24 36.31 25.89
N GLN A 161 -7.09 35.64 25.92
CA GLN A 161 -6.19 35.68 27.08
C GLN A 161 -5.58 37.08 27.25
N ARG A 162 -5.09 37.69 26.17
CA ARG A 162 -4.61 39.08 26.20
C ARG A 162 -5.68 40.06 26.68
N ASP A 163 -6.90 39.94 26.18
CA ASP A 163 -8.00 40.82 26.58
C ASP A 163 -8.36 40.65 28.06
N ARG A 164 -8.31 39.41 28.59
CA ARG A 164 -8.46 39.13 30.03
C ARG A 164 -7.34 39.77 30.84
N ASP A 165 -6.09 39.61 30.43
CA ASP A 165 -4.93 40.14 31.15
C ASP A 165 -4.97 41.67 31.19
N ILE A 166 -5.33 42.31 30.07
CA ILE A 166 -5.56 43.76 29.99
C ILE A 166 -6.67 44.17 30.95
N SER A 167 -7.83 43.51 30.91
CA SER A 167 -8.94 43.81 31.81
C SER A 167 -8.57 43.64 33.29
N ALA A 168 -7.80 42.60 33.64
CA ALA A 168 -7.32 42.36 34.99
C ALA A 168 -6.37 43.48 35.45
N SER A 169 -5.43 43.90 34.58
CA SER A 169 -4.50 45.01 34.87
C SER A 169 -5.23 46.34 35.12
N LEU A 170 -6.27 46.64 34.33
CA LEU A 170 -7.10 47.83 34.50
C LEU A 170 -7.91 47.80 35.80
N SER A 171 -8.42 46.62 36.19
CA SER A 171 -9.14 46.49 37.46
C SER A 171 -8.21 46.68 38.68
N LEU A 172 -6.97 46.17 38.61
CA LEU A 172 -5.96 46.33 39.64
C LEU A 172 -5.56 47.80 39.80
N SER A 173 -5.34 48.53 38.69
CA SER A 173 -4.99 49.94 38.75
C SER A 173 -6.12 50.80 39.32
N MET A 174 -7.39 50.54 38.94
CA MET A 174 -8.55 51.23 39.55
C MET A 174 -8.68 50.96 41.04
N SER A 175 -8.53 49.70 41.47
CA SER A 175 -8.53 49.36 42.91
C SER A 175 -7.35 49.98 43.68
N GLY A 176 -6.21 50.17 43.01
CA GLY A 176 -5.05 50.88 43.55
C GLY A 176 -5.35 52.36 43.76
N THR A 177 -5.94 53.02 42.75
CA THR A 177 -6.34 54.43 42.85
C THR A 177 -7.43 54.66 43.89
N ASP A 178 -8.36 53.71 44.07
CA ASP A 178 -9.40 53.83 45.08
C ASP A 178 -8.84 53.62 46.50
N ARG A 179 -7.93 52.67 46.69
CA ARG A 179 -7.20 52.51 47.97
C ARG A 179 -6.29 53.69 48.29
N GLU A 180 -5.70 54.33 47.27
CA GLU A 180 -4.86 55.52 47.45
C GLU A 180 -5.71 56.73 47.85
N ARG A 181 -6.85 56.95 47.20
CA ARG A 181 -7.84 57.96 47.59
C ARG A 181 -8.41 57.72 49.00
N GLU A 182 -8.63 56.47 49.37
CA GLU A 182 -9.10 56.09 50.71
C GLU A 182 -8.04 56.41 51.77
N ARG A 183 -6.76 56.10 51.51
CA ARG A 183 -5.64 56.48 52.37
C ARG A 183 -5.43 57.99 52.47
N GLU A 184 -5.65 58.74 51.38
CA GLU A 184 -5.63 60.20 51.42
C GLU A 184 -6.74 60.74 52.32
N ARG A 185 -7.96 60.22 52.21
CA ARG A 185 -9.07 60.60 53.12
C ARG A 185 -8.77 60.25 54.57
N GLU A 186 -8.15 59.10 54.84
CA GLU A 186 -7.72 58.71 56.18
C GLU A 186 -6.65 59.68 56.70
N ARG A 187 -5.64 60.04 55.89
CA ARG A 187 -4.61 61.02 56.27
C ARG A 187 -5.20 62.41 56.51
N GLU A 188 -6.13 62.85 55.67
CA GLU A 188 -6.85 64.10 55.87
C GLU A 188 -7.66 64.05 57.17
N SER A 189 -8.36 62.94 57.45
CA SER A 189 -9.12 62.77 58.70
C SER A 189 -8.22 62.75 59.95
N MET A 190 -7.04 62.13 59.89
CA MET A 190 -6.05 62.16 60.96
C MET A 190 -5.44 63.56 61.15
N SER A 191 -5.26 64.32 60.06
CA SER A 191 -4.77 65.70 60.14
C SER A 191 -5.79 66.67 60.75
N VAL A 192 -7.08 66.43 60.55
CA VAL A 192 -8.17 67.18 61.19
C VAL A 192 -8.24 66.82 62.68
N SER A 193 -8.09 65.54 63.03
CA SER A 193 -8.03 65.08 64.43
C SER A 193 -6.81 65.61 65.20
N ALA A 194 -5.67 65.82 64.52
CA ALA A 194 -4.46 66.39 65.13
C ALA A 194 -4.55 67.90 65.37
N ARG A 195 -5.48 68.60 64.70
CA ARG A 195 -5.77 70.03 64.96
C ARG A 195 -6.66 70.24 66.18
N ASP A 196 -7.53 69.29 66.52
CA ASP A 196 -8.38 69.36 67.71
C ASP A 196 -7.68 68.95 69.02
N THR A 197 -6.46 68.41 68.96
CA THR A 197 -5.67 67.99 70.14
C THR A 197 -4.52 68.94 70.51
N ALA A 198 -4.43 70.12 69.88
CA ALA A 198 -3.39 71.13 70.14
C ALA A 198 -3.93 72.45 70.74
N VAL A 199 -4.99 72.39 71.56
CA VAL A 199 -5.41 73.48 72.45
C VAL A 199 -5.59 72.90 73.84
N SER A 200 -4.95 73.53 74.84
CA SER A 200 -4.68 73.06 76.22
C SER A 200 -3.57 72.01 76.27
N VAL A 201 -2.42 72.27 76.90
CA VAL A 201 -2.27 72.66 78.31
C VAL A 201 -0.98 73.46 78.51
N SER A 202 -1.15 74.56 79.24
CA SER A 202 -0.17 75.50 79.79
C SER A 202 0.69 74.88 80.91
N GLU A 203 1.93 75.38 81.02
CA GLU A 203 2.87 75.19 82.14
C GLU A 203 2.22 75.49 83.51
N PRO A 204 2.79 74.97 84.62
CA PRO A 204 3.73 75.81 85.33
C PRO A 204 4.95 75.10 85.94
N GLU A 205 6.04 75.88 85.94
CA GLU A 205 7.01 76.15 87.00
C GLU A 205 7.08 75.24 88.24
N GLY A 206 8.33 74.96 88.63
CA GLY A 206 8.75 75.25 90.00
C GLY A 206 9.38 74.08 90.75
N GLU A 207 10.71 74.19 90.91
CA GLU A 207 11.45 73.96 92.17
C GLU A 207 11.30 72.56 92.81
N GLY A 208 12.34 71.76 92.99
CA GLY A 208 13.70 72.07 93.37
C GLY A 208 14.10 71.01 94.41
N GLU A 209 15.40 70.70 94.47
CA GLU A 209 16.07 69.97 95.57
C GLU A 209 15.60 68.52 95.78
N GLU A 210 16.43 67.54 96.14
CA GLU A 210 17.77 67.54 96.70
C GLU A 210 18.29 66.09 96.64
N MET A 211 19.62 66.00 96.68
CA MET A 211 20.41 64.99 97.37
C MET A 211 20.30 63.50 97.03
N ASP A 212 21.49 63.03 96.64
CA ASP A 212 22.21 61.92 97.25
C ASP A 212 21.79 60.51 96.89
N LEU A 213 22.67 59.52 96.87
CA LEU A 213 24.13 59.31 96.83
C LEU A 213 24.19 57.78 96.71
N ASP A 214 25.15 57.27 95.94
CA ASP A 214 25.84 55.97 96.11
C ASP A 214 24.97 54.68 96.30
N GLU A 215 25.15 53.59 95.55
CA GLU A 215 26.37 52.81 95.26
C GLU A 215 26.14 51.94 94.02
#